data_AF-A0A3D5A0V2-F1
#
_entry.id   AF-A0A3D5A0V2-F1
#
_cell.length_a   1.000
_cell.length_b   1.000
_cell.length_c   1.000
_cell.angle_alpha   90.00
_cell.angle_beta   90.00
_cell.angle_gamma   90.00
#
_symmetry.space_group_name_H-M   'P 1'
#
loop_
_entity.id
_entity.type
_entity.pdbx_description
1 polymer ?
#
loop_
_entity_poly.entity_id
_entity_poly.type
_entity_poly.pdbx_seq_one_letter_code
_entity_poly.pdbx_strand_id
1 'polypeptide(L)'
;MRLLSCLLALPVMTLCAPVWAVPSLFEPVTDGVYVVRDDGGHWAGHMSRDITHQNSAPYQARKILDLTNVPEDVWARTQSVRVALFFMVCDYSWHDDPPRKGLDEAYQIVVNGTVHEYPTAGGPPVFIESAPPTMAWYDHILPKSDFVHGENEIIIRKAPSKTNDDYLYLGIDMGERRGNSYVTFDGGPWRQDMLTIPGGNGEYMVRMYLICNDTHLKAVWRPAQQPETDDPGHLLLYAGFPAPSPCAAGWPATALQKTRPARLEWEAVALDRRQPLTVTVDASGPVKLSWLDEKSNVAPDGVVGSSITLPANSALRPSGLIVDAPEGGALPTLHSVTVEAWQSVHPRPRRIDMCPTIAAPAGKPADRKPSCVIRDGAIRLQNADLRCRFATADTLKLVSLYNEYTGTEMVTDPDAIGIFVVDVGDKRCIGSRDFRCLSATPQGAGFVAELRLEQPALRATLSVGIEDEGLRMDLELRNADETPVHFTTAFPHLAGLVASGDPAEDYYFYPLGGGIYADTPALIRSTYGEYRALYQVMDLYS
;
A
#
# COMPACT_ATOMS: atom_id res chain seq x y z
N MET A 1 -71.02 -16.08 -36.90
CA MET A 1 -70.34 -17.03 -35.99
C MET A 1 -69.27 -16.24 -35.24
N ARG A 2 -69.56 -15.54 -34.14
CA ARG A 2 -69.59 -16.06 -32.74
C ARG A 2 -68.53 -17.11 -32.48
N LEU A 3 -67.38 -16.68 -31.98
CA LEU A 3 -66.60 -17.39 -30.97
C LEU A 3 -66.07 -16.35 -29.97
N LEU A 4 -66.45 -16.59 -28.73
CA LEU A 4 -66.22 -15.83 -27.52
C LEU A 4 -64.93 -16.38 -26.90
N SER A 5 -63.95 -15.53 -26.55
CA SER A 5 -62.83 -15.93 -25.70
C SER A 5 -62.61 -14.86 -24.64
N CYS A 6 -63.00 -15.20 -23.42
CA CYS A 6 -62.78 -14.42 -22.21
C CYS A 6 -61.28 -14.29 -21.92
N LEU A 7 -60.77 -13.05 -21.81
CA LEU A 7 -59.51 -12.80 -21.11
C LEU A 7 -59.84 -12.43 -19.66
N LEU A 8 -59.42 -13.29 -18.72
CA LEU A 8 -59.33 -12.96 -17.31
C LEU A 8 -58.26 -11.87 -17.11
N ALA A 9 -58.65 -10.76 -16.49
CA ALA A 9 -57.71 -9.79 -15.96
C ALA A 9 -57.18 -10.31 -14.60
N LEU A 10 -55.92 -10.74 -14.55
CA LEU A 10 -55.19 -10.89 -13.29
C LEU A 10 -54.67 -9.52 -12.85
N PRO A 11 -54.92 -9.06 -11.61
CA PRO A 11 -54.25 -7.90 -11.07
C PRO A 11 -52.79 -8.28 -10.77
N VAL A 12 -51.85 -7.62 -11.45
CA VAL A 12 -50.43 -7.65 -11.10
C VAL A 12 -50.30 -6.92 -9.76
N MET A 13 -50.32 -7.67 -8.66
CA MET A 13 -49.77 -7.19 -7.40
C MET A 13 -48.25 -7.11 -7.58
N THR A 14 -47.75 -5.94 -7.90
CA THR A 14 -46.34 -5.58 -7.65
C THR A 14 -46.12 -5.65 -6.15
N LEU A 15 -45.60 -6.79 -5.67
CA LEU A 15 -44.94 -6.86 -4.38
C LEU A 15 -43.75 -5.90 -4.41
N CYS A 16 -43.89 -4.73 -3.79
CA CYS A 16 -42.73 -4.02 -3.25
C CYS A 16 -42.18 -4.92 -2.14
N ALA A 17 -41.18 -5.74 -2.45
CA ALA A 17 -40.41 -6.40 -1.41
C ALA A 17 -39.79 -5.29 -0.54
N PRO A 18 -39.99 -5.30 0.79
CA PRO A 18 -39.22 -4.42 1.65
C PRO A 18 -37.74 -4.74 1.43
N VAL A 19 -36.95 -3.73 1.10
CA VAL A 19 -35.49 -3.84 1.01
C VAL A 19 -35.02 -4.04 2.46
N TRP A 20 -34.87 -5.29 2.87
CA TRP A 20 -34.24 -5.63 4.14
C TRP A 20 -32.75 -5.39 4.02
N ALA A 21 -32.16 -4.77 5.05
CA ALA A 21 -30.72 -4.67 5.18
C ALA A 21 -30.13 -6.08 5.04
N VAL A 22 -29.13 -6.23 4.17
CA VAL A 22 -28.41 -7.51 4.09
C VAL A 22 -27.46 -7.54 5.28
N PRO A 23 -27.31 -8.68 5.98
CA PRO A 23 -26.32 -8.82 7.03
C PRO A 23 -24.95 -8.29 6.58
N SER A 24 -24.31 -7.50 7.44
CA SER A 24 -23.02 -6.90 7.11
C SER A 24 -21.94 -7.98 7.03
N LEU A 25 -20.88 -7.69 6.26
CA LEU A 25 -19.71 -8.55 6.19
C LEU A 25 -19.01 -8.58 7.54
N PHE A 26 -18.53 -9.75 7.96
CA PHE A 26 -17.82 -9.97 9.20
C PHE A 26 -16.52 -10.72 8.91
N GLU A 27 -15.38 -10.11 9.25
CA GLU A 27 -14.06 -10.62 8.89
C GLU A 27 -13.06 -10.44 10.05
N PRO A 28 -12.15 -11.41 10.27
CA PRO A 28 -11.01 -11.20 11.16
C PRO A 28 -10.02 -10.20 10.55
N VAL A 29 -9.44 -9.33 11.38
CA VAL A 29 -8.42 -8.37 10.97
C VAL A 29 -7.05 -8.78 11.50
N THR A 30 -6.99 -8.99 12.82
CA THR A 30 -5.84 -9.54 13.54
C THR A 30 -6.37 -10.43 14.65
N ASP A 31 -5.49 -11.09 15.41
CA ASP A 31 -5.93 -11.88 16.56
C ASP A 31 -6.79 -11.03 17.52
N GLY A 32 -7.99 -11.52 17.82
CA GLY A 32 -8.96 -10.85 18.69
C GLY A 32 -9.57 -9.54 18.17
N VAL A 33 -9.35 -9.14 16.92
CA VAL A 33 -9.96 -7.95 16.31
C VAL A 33 -10.71 -8.33 15.05
N TYR A 34 -11.98 -7.94 14.99
CA TYR A 34 -12.87 -8.22 13.87
C TYR A 34 -13.46 -6.93 13.31
N VAL A 35 -13.76 -6.91 12.02
CA VAL A 35 -14.43 -5.80 11.34
C VAL A 35 -15.81 -6.21 10.84
N VAL A 36 -16.78 -5.32 11.02
CA VAL A 36 -18.10 -5.38 10.44
C VAL A 36 -18.25 -4.21 9.46
N ARG A 37 -18.49 -4.52 8.19
CA ARG A 37 -18.48 -3.53 7.09
C ARG A 37 -19.38 -3.94 5.92
N ASP A 38 -19.57 -3.02 4.99
CA ASP A 38 -20.20 -3.29 3.69
C ASP A 38 -19.48 -2.64 2.50
N ASP A 39 -18.51 -1.75 2.75
CA ASP A 39 -17.67 -1.16 1.73
C ASP A 39 -16.51 -2.09 1.36
N GLY A 40 -15.92 -1.93 0.17
CA GLY A 40 -14.73 -2.64 -0.30
C GLY A 40 -13.42 -1.95 0.10
N GLY A 41 -13.51 -0.73 0.63
CA GLY A 41 -12.35 0.12 0.96
C GLY A 41 -11.86 0.96 -0.21
N HIS A 42 -12.62 1.06 -1.30
CA HIS A 42 -12.20 1.74 -2.53
C HIS A 42 -12.84 3.13 -2.65
N TRP A 43 -12.03 4.17 -2.42
CA TRP A 43 -12.40 5.55 -2.74
C TRP A 43 -11.70 5.97 -4.05
N ALA A 44 -12.49 6.25 -5.09
CA ALA A 44 -11.95 6.61 -6.42
C ALA A 44 -11.46 8.08 -6.52
N GLY A 45 -11.56 8.85 -5.43
CA GLY A 45 -11.02 10.20 -5.34
C GLY A 45 -11.91 11.30 -5.90
N HIS A 46 -13.12 10.99 -6.37
CA HIS A 46 -14.00 11.98 -6.99
C HIS A 46 -14.75 12.81 -5.94
N MET A 47 -14.24 14.01 -5.69
CA MET A 47 -14.72 14.99 -4.69
C MET A 47 -16.19 15.47 -4.83
N SER A 48 -16.93 15.03 -5.85
CA SER A 48 -18.38 15.30 -5.94
C SER A 48 -19.26 14.06 -5.82
N ARG A 49 -18.77 12.87 -6.18
CA ARG A 49 -19.59 11.65 -6.31
C ARG A 49 -19.27 10.62 -5.26
N ASP A 50 -18.03 10.62 -4.78
CA ASP A 50 -17.52 9.63 -3.87
C ASP A 50 -17.53 10.14 -2.43
N ILE A 51 -18.18 11.28 -2.17
CA ILE A 51 -18.34 11.88 -0.84
C ILE A 51 -19.71 12.54 -0.65
N THR A 52 -20.16 12.64 0.60
CA THR A 52 -21.25 13.55 1.00
C THR A 52 -20.74 14.98 1.18
N HIS A 53 -21.59 16.00 1.05
CA HIS A 53 -21.22 17.41 1.31
C HIS A 53 -22.05 17.99 2.45
N GLN A 54 -21.94 17.38 3.64
CA GLN A 54 -22.79 17.75 4.79
C GLN A 54 -22.34 19.10 5.35
N ASN A 55 -23.12 20.14 5.05
CA ASN A 55 -22.88 21.50 5.54
C ASN A 55 -23.77 21.86 6.73
N SER A 56 -24.83 21.11 7.01
CA SER A 56 -25.76 21.42 8.11
C SER A 56 -26.35 20.15 8.74
N ALA A 57 -26.89 20.27 9.95
CA ALA A 57 -27.44 19.14 10.71
C ALA A 57 -28.59 18.36 10.03
N PRO A 58 -29.45 18.96 9.18
CA PRO A 58 -30.47 18.21 8.44
C PRO A 58 -29.94 17.34 7.29
N TYR A 59 -28.74 17.61 6.77
CA TYR A 59 -28.08 16.69 5.84
C TYR A 59 -27.38 15.58 6.65
N GLN A 60 -27.91 14.36 6.57
CA GLN A 60 -27.42 13.21 7.37
C GLN A 60 -27.13 12.01 6.49
N ALA A 61 -26.07 11.30 6.85
CA ALA A 61 -25.73 9.99 6.32
C ALA A 61 -26.10 8.93 7.35
N ARG A 62 -26.84 7.91 6.95
CA ARG A 62 -27.20 6.75 7.77
C ARG A 62 -26.60 5.49 7.21
N LYS A 63 -25.99 4.72 8.10
CA LYS A 63 -25.46 3.39 7.88
C LYS A 63 -26.18 2.40 8.78
N ILE A 64 -26.63 1.28 8.21
CA ILE A 64 -27.03 0.11 8.99
C ILE A 64 -25.86 -0.87 9.00
N LEU A 65 -25.38 -1.25 10.18
CA LEU A 65 -24.45 -2.36 10.34
C LEU A 65 -25.20 -3.49 11.06
N ASP A 66 -25.47 -4.58 10.34
CA ASP A 66 -26.20 -5.73 10.88
C ASP A 66 -25.22 -6.82 11.32
N LEU A 67 -25.16 -7.00 12.64
CA LEU A 67 -24.27 -7.93 13.33
C LEU A 67 -24.86 -9.33 13.47
N THR A 68 -25.99 -9.65 12.82
CA THR A 68 -26.62 -10.98 12.90
C THR A 68 -25.65 -12.13 12.52
N ASN A 69 -24.68 -11.88 11.63
CA ASN A 69 -23.66 -12.85 11.24
C ASN A 69 -22.44 -12.91 12.18
N VAL A 70 -22.34 -12.01 13.16
CA VAL A 70 -21.27 -12.05 14.16
C VAL A 70 -21.55 -13.23 15.10
N PRO A 71 -20.57 -14.12 15.36
CA PRO A 71 -20.76 -15.20 16.33
C PRO A 71 -21.08 -14.67 17.74
N GLU A 72 -21.99 -15.34 18.45
CA GLU A 72 -22.37 -14.96 19.82
C GLU A 72 -21.17 -14.90 20.77
N ASP A 73 -20.19 -15.81 20.62
CA ASP A 73 -18.99 -15.82 21.46
C ASP A 73 -18.09 -14.61 21.21
N VAL A 74 -17.98 -14.15 19.95
CA VAL A 74 -17.23 -12.95 19.57
C VAL A 74 -17.93 -11.72 20.14
N TRP A 75 -19.25 -11.62 19.96
CA TRP A 75 -20.02 -10.54 20.55
C TRP A 75 -19.89 -10.52 22.08
N ALA A 76 -20.02 -11.66 22.75
CA ALA A 76 -19.89 -11.76 24.20
C ALA A 76 -18.51 -11.31 24.69
N ARG A 77 -17.43 -11.75 24.02
CA ARG A 77 -16.04 -11.40 24.36
C ARG A 77 -15.62 -9.99 23.98
N THR A 78 -16.36 -9.30 23.10
CA THR A 78 -16.03 -7.93 22.70
C THR A 78 -15.97 -7.03 23.94
N GLN A 79 -14.82 -6.40 24.16
CA GLN A 79 -14.55 -5.51 25.29
C GLN A 79 -14.67 -4.03 24.89
N SER A 80 -14.36 -3.72 23.63
CA SER A 80 -14.39 -2.37 23.09
C SER A 80 -14.91 -2.37 21.66
N VAL A 81 -15.66 -1.33 21.30
CA VAL A 81 -16.20 -1.11 19.97
C VAL A 81 -15.63 0.19 19.42
N ARG A 82 -15.21 0.17 18.15
CA ARG A 82 -14.84 1.38 17.42
C ARG A 82 -15.69 1.56 16.20
N VAL A 83 -16.16 2.78 15.96
CA VAL A 83 -16.74 3.18 14.68
C VAL A 83 -15.72 4.02 13.93
N ALA A 84 -15.22 3.48 12.83
CA ALA A 84 -14.27 4.14 11.95
C ALA A 84 -15.01 4.77 10.78
N LEU A 85 -14.75 6.06 10.54
CA LEU A 85 -15.27 6.81 9.40
C LEU A 85 -14.13 7.11 8.43
N PHE A 86 -14.29 6.80 7.15
CA PHE A 86 -13.40 7.31 6.12
C PHE A 86 -13.90 8.68 5.69
N PHE A 87 -13.30 9.74 6.24
CA PHE A 87 -13.85 11.09 6.09
C PHE A 87 -12.79 12.17 6.18
N MET A 88 -13.19 13.41 5.93
CA MET A 88 -12.43 14.61 6.30
C MET A 88 -13.37 15.76 6.61
N VAL A 89 -12.85 16.77 7.30
CA VAL A 89 -13.53 18.03 7.60
C VAL A 89 -12.89 19.19 6.83
N CYS A 90 -13.65 20.24 6.55
CA CYS A 90 -13.16 21.40 5.81
C CYS A 90 -13.72 22.68 6.39
N ASP A 91 -12.84 23.59 6.78
CA ASP A 91 -13.21 24.98 7.08
C ASP A 91 -13.49 25.72 5.77
N TYR A 92 -14.75 26.12 5.59
CA TYR A 92 -15.25 26.83 4.42
C TYR A 92 -15.60 28.30 4.74
N SER A 93 -15.28 28.78 5.95
CA SER A 93 -15.56 30.16 6.39
C SER A 93 -14.87 31.21 5.51
N TRP A 94 -13.75 30.87 4.86
CA TRP A 94 -13.08 31.77 3.91
C TRP A 94 -13.95 32.14 2.69
N HIS A 95 -14.91 31.30 2.33
CA HIS A 95 -15.84 31.54 1.22
C HIS A 95 -17.19 32.05 1.74
N ASP A 96 -17.79 31.35 2.71
CA ASP A 96 -19.17 31.59 3.14
C ASP A 96 -19.31 32.66 4.23
N ASP A 97 -18.28 32.90 5.06
CA ASP A 97 -18.30 33.90 6.15
C ASP A 97 -16.90 34.47 6.49
N PRO A 98 -16.26 35.21 5.56
CA PRO A 98 -14.90 35.70 5.74
C PRO A 98 -14.81 36.75 6.87
N PRO A 99 -13.68 36.81 7.62
CA PRO A 99 -12.42 36.12 7.41
C PRO A 99 -12.41 34.68 7.92
N ARG A 100 -11.43 33.89 7.46
CA ARG A 100 -11.25 32.49 7.87
C ARG A 100 -11.21 32.34 9.41
N LYS A 101 -12.11 31.53 9.95
CA LYS A 101 -12.28 31.31 11.40
C LYS A 101 -11.63 30.03 11.92
N GLY A 102 -11.33 29.09 11.01
CA GLY A 102 -10.85 27.75 11.38
C GLY A 102 -12.01 26.79 11.65
N LEU A 103 -11.66 25.57 12.04
CA LEU A 103 -12.61 24.54 12.44
C LEU A 103 -13.11 24.82 13.86
N ASP A 104 -14.32 25.34 14.03
CA ASP A 104 -14.88 25.73 15.33
C ASP A 104 -16.25 25.10 15.65
N GLU A 105 -16.73 24.20 14.78
CA GLU A 105 -18.01 23.51 14.94
C GLU A 105 -17.85 22.07 15.49
N ALA A 106 -18.94 21.29 15.40
CA ALA A 106 -18.96 19.90 15.83
C ALA A 106 -19.72 19.00 14.84
N TYR A 107 -19.45 17.70 14.93
CA TYR A 107 -20.18 16.64 14.26
C TYR A 107 -20.64 15.60 15.26
N GLN A 108 -21.64 14.81 14.88
CA GLN A 108 -22.26 13.80 15.72
C GLN A 108 -22.25 12.43 15.05
N ILE A 109 -22.02 11.41 15.86
CA ILE A 109 -22.30 10.01 15.54
C ILE A 109 -23.45 9.58 16.45
N VAL A 110 -24.58 9.20 15.86
CA VAL A 110 -25.74 8.72 16.59
C VAL A 110 -25.85 7.22 16.40
N VAL A 111 -25.72 6.45 17.48
CA VAL A 111 -25.81 4.99 17.46
C VAL A 111 -27.09 4.57 18.15
N ASN A 112 -28.01 3.94 17.42
CA ASN A 112 -29.31 3.47 17.96
C ASN A 112 -30.05 4.54 18.78
N GLY A 113 -29.93 5.81 18.37
CA GLY A 113 -30.51 6.97 19.05
C GLY A 113 -29.63 7.66 20.10
N THR A 114 -28.53 7.04 20.55
CA THR A 114 -27.54 7.65 21.47
C THR A 114 -26.61 8.59 20.71
N VAL A 115 -26.53 9.86 21.12
CA VAL A 115 -25.75 10.89 20.44
C VAL A 115 -24.36 11.04 21.05
N HIS A 116 -23.31 10.94 20.23
CA HIS A 116 -21.94 11.25 20.57
C HIS A 116 -21.46 12.44 19.74
N GLU A 117 -21.02 13.51 20.41
CA GLU A 117 -20.60 14.76 19.77
C GLU A 117 -19.07 14.94 19.82
N TYR A 118 -18.50 15.41 18.72
CA TYR A 118 -17.07 15.59 18.55
C TYR A 118 -16.78 16.94 17.89
N PRO A 119 -15.75 17.69 18.35
CA PRO A 119 -15.33 18.92 17.70
C PRO A 119 -14.70 18.63 16.34
N THR A 120 -14.94 19.48 15.34
CA THR A 120 -14.28 19.39 14.02
C THR A 120 -12.78 19.60 14.12
N ALA A 121 -12.31 20.41 15.08
CA ALA A 121 -10.90 20.55 15.45
C ALA A 121 -10.32 19.40 16.31
N GLY A 122 -11.08 18.32 16.55
CA GLY A 122 -10.69 17.21 17.44
C GLY A 122 -9.64 16.23 16.88
N GLY A 123 -8.95 16.59 15.80
CA GLY A 123 -7.99 15.73 15.10
C GLY A 123 -8.50 14.85 13.93
N PRO A 124 -9.78 14.90 13.47
CA PRO A 124 -10.13 14.34 12.16
C PRO A 124 -9.20 14.81 11.01
N PRO A 125 -9.12 14.07 9.89
CA PRO A 125 -8.43 14.53 8.71
C PRO A 125 -9.02 15.85 8.20
N VAL A 126 -8.18 16.81 7.84
CA VAL A 126 -8.59 18.16 7.43
C VAL A 126 -8.25 18.39 5.96
N PHE A 127 -9.21 18.90 5.19
CA PHE A 127 -8.97 19.38 3.84
C PHE A 127 -8.13 20.67 3.86
N ILE A 128 -7.02 20.67 3.14
CA ILE A 128 -6.14 21.83 2.98
C ILE A 128 -6.16 22.22 1.51
N GLU A 129 -6.64 23.43 1.20
CA GLU A 129 -6.89 23.90 -0.17
C GLU A 129 -5.64 23.85 -1.08
N SER A 130 -4.45 24.06 -0.52
CA SER A 130 -3.18 24.00 -1.25
C SER A 130 -2.62 22.59 -1.46
N ALA A 131 -3.34 21.56 -0.99
CA ALA A 131 -2.90 20.16 -1.04
C ALA A 131 -4.01 19.26 -1.62
N PRO A 132 -3.64 18.09 -2.15
CA PRO A 132 -4.63 17.08 -2.52
C PRO A 132 -5.53 16.69 -1.33
N PRO A 133 -6.82 16.37 -1.57
CA PRO A 133 -7.71 15.93 -0.51
C PRO A 133 -7.13 14.73 0.24
N THR A 134 -7.17 14.79 1.57
CA THR A 134 -6.54 13.79 2.43
C THR A 134 -7.59 13.07 3.27
N MET A 135 -8.52 12.39 2.60
CA MET A 135 -9.48 11.53 3.30
C MET A 135 -8.74 10.36 3.96
N ALA A 136 -9.13 10.04 5.19
CA ALA A 136 -8.56 8.90 5.91
C ALA A 136 -9.56 8.30 6.90
N TRP A 137 -9.30 7.07 7.30
CA TRP A 137 -10.01 6.43 8.40
C TRP A 137 -9.71 7.13 9.72
N TYR A 138 -10.75 7.43 10.48
CA TYR A 138 -10.65 8.01 11.82
C TYR A 138 -11.61 7.29 12.77
N ASP A 139 -11.05 6.83 13.89
CA ASP A 139 -11.74 5.94 14.83
C ASP A 139 -12.38 6.70 15.98
N HIS A 140 -13.61 6.30 16.31
CA HIS A 140 -14.36 6.76 17.47
C HIS A 140 -14.56 5.58 18.42
N ILE A 141 -14.07 5.72 19.65
CA ILE A 141 -14.26 4.71 20.69
C ILE A 141 -15.64 4.94 21.29
N LEU A 142 -16.53 3.95 21.16
CA LEU A 142 -17.92 4.04 21.59
C LEU A 142 -18.25 2.91 22.59
N PRO A 143 -19.08 3.16 23.61
CA PRO A 143 -19.52 2.13 24.54
C PRO A 143 -20.20 0.97 23.82
N LYS A 144 -19.79 -0.27 24.12
CA LYS A 144 -20.45 -1.48 23.60
C LYS A 144 -21.96 -1.49 23.93
N SER A 145 -22.36 -0.89 25.05
CA SER A 145 -23.77 -0.80 25.49
C SER A 145 -24.68 -0.03 24.54
N ASP A 146 -24.12 0.79 23.65
CA ASP A 146 -24.89 1.55 22.65
C ASP A 146 -25.26 0.67 21.44
N PHE A 147 -24.69 -0.53 21.36
CA PHE A 147 -24.86 -1.46 20.26
C PHE A 147 -25.58 -2.74 20.70
N VAL A 148 -26.21 -3.40 19.73
CA VAL A 148 -26.89 -4.68 19.92
C VAL A 148 -26.31 -5.75 19.00
N HIS A 149 -26.47 -7.02 19.37
CA HIS A 149 -26.16 -8.15 18.49
C HIS A 149 -27.30 -8.34 17.48
N GLY A 150 -27.23 -7.62 16.37
CA GLY A 150 -28.26 -7.50 15.33
C GLY A 150 -28.10 -6.20 14.54
N GLU A 151 -29.20 -5.64 14.05
CA GLU A 151 -29.17 -4.37 13.32
C GLU A 151 -28.79 -3.19 14.22
N ASN A 152 -27.80 -2.41 13.79
CA ASN A 152 -27.40 -1.16 14.43
C ASN A 152 -27.52 0.00 13.45
N GLU A 153 -28.29 1.02 13.81
CA GLU A 153 -28.39 2.28 13.06
C GLU A 153 -27.30 3.24 13.51
N ILE A 154 -26.48 3.71 12.55
CA ILE A 154 -25.41 4.68 12.77
C ILE A 154 -25.68 5.88 11.87
N ILE A 155 -25.97 7.04 12.47
CA ILE A 155 -26.16 8.30 11.73
C ILE A 155 -24.96 9.20 11.95
N ILE A 156 -24.37 9.67 10.86
CA ILE A 156 -23.28 10.63 10.82
C ILE A 156 -23.88 11.95 10.31
N ARG A 157 -23.71 13.01 11.10
CA ARG A 157 -24.24 14.35 10.78
C ARG A 157 -23.40 15.45 11.40
N LYS A 158 -23.59 16.69 10.94
CA LYS A 158 -23.15 17.87 11.70
C LYS A 158 -23.99 18.07 12.96
N ALA A 159 -23.36 18.59 14.01
CA ALA A 159 -24.09 19.17 15.13
C ALA A 159 -24.79 20.46 14.66
N PRO A 160 -25.94 20.84 15.24
CA PRO A 160 -26.57 22.12 14.94
C PRO A 160 -25.62 23.29 15.21
N SER A 161 -25.38 24.12 14.18
CA SER A 161 -24.55 25.32 14.28
C SER A 161 -25.25 26.55 13.70
N LYS A 162 -24.79 27.73 14.10
CA LYS A 162 -25.27 29.02 13.59
C LYS A 162 -24.57 29.44 12.30
N THR A 163 -23.33 29.03 12.09
CA THR A 163 -22.50 29.44 10.94
C THR A 163 -22.58 28.41 9.82
N ASN A 164 -22.49 27.12 10.14
CA ASN A 164 -22.51 26.00 9.18
C ASN A 164 -21.40 26.11 8.13
N ASP A 165 -20.24 26.61 8.54
CA ASP A 165 -19.06 26.86 7.71
C ASP A 165 -18.03 25.72 7.77
N ASP A 166 -18.16 24.74 8.67
CA ASP A 166 -17.38 23.50 8.59
C ASP A 166 -18.13 22.43 7.79
N TYR A 167 -17.54 21.92 6.72
CA TYR A 167 -18.12 20.83 5.93
C TYR A 167 -17.62 19.47 6.42
N LEU A 168 -18.53 18.49 6.40
CA LEU A 168 -18.23 17.08 6.70
C LEU A 168 -18.34 16.24 5.41
N TYR A 169 -17.19 15.70 4.99
CA TYR A 169 -17.06 14.90 3.77
C TYR A 169 -16.88 13.42 4.12
N LEU A 170 -17.97 12.63 4.10
CA LEU A 170 -17.95 11.18 4.34
C LEU A 170 -17.79 10.42 3.03
N GLY A 171 -16.86 9.46 2.98
CA GLY A 171 -16.55 8.67 1.79
C GLY A 171 -17.63 7.66 1.40
N ILE A 172 -17.77 7.46 0.10
CA ILE A 172 -18.68 6.51 -0.55
C ILE A 172 -17.83 5.59 -1.42
N ASP A 173 -17.90 4.29 -1.17
CA ASP A 173 -17.37 3.27 -2.06
C ASP A 173 -18.44 2.96 -3.12
N MET A 174 -18.22 3.45 -4.33
CA MET A 174 -19.16 3.26 -5.44
C MET A 174 -19.09 1.87 -6.09
N GLY A 175 -18.07 1.06 -5.74
CA GLY A 175 -17.91 -0.31 -6.22
C GLY A 175 -18.87 -1.29 -5.54
N GLU A 176 -19.34 -0.97 -4.34
CA GLU A 176 -20.20 -1.83 -3.53
C GLU A 176 -21.63 -1.29 -3.40
N ARG A 177 -22.62 -2.18 -3.40
CA ARG A 177 -24.05 -1.83 -3.26
C ARG A 177 -24.80 -2.89 -2.48
N ARG A 178 -24.63 -2.91 -1.16
CA ARG A 178 -25.23 -3.91 -0.26
C ARG A 178 -26.61 -3.50 0.27
N GLY A 179 -26.99 -2.24 0.11
CA GLY A 179 -28.30 -1.72 0.51
C GLY A 179 -28.35 -1.25 1.96
N ASN A 180 -27.21 -0.88 2.54
CA ASN A 180 -27.11 -0.52 3.96
C ASN A 180 -26.79 0.95 4.21
N SER A 181 -26.73 1.76 3.15
CA SER A 181 -26.45 3.20 3.21
C SER A 181 -27.63 4.03 2.74
N TYR A 182 -27.92 5.11 3.48
CA TYR A 182 -29.05 5.99 3.25
C TYR A 182 -28.68 7.44 3.50
N VAL A 183 -29.24 8.35 2.71
CA VAL A 183 -29.03 9.78 2.89
C VAL A 183 -30.36 10.49 3.10
N THR A 184 -30.37 11.54 3.91
CA THR A 184 -31.40 12.57 3.84
C THR A 184 -30.73 13.89 3.49
N PHE A 185 -31.24 14.55 2.45
CA PHE A 185 -30.82 15.90 2.07
C PHE A 185 -31.76 16.89 2.73
N ASP A 186 -31.21 17.82 3.50
CA ASP A 186 -31.96 18.90 4.15
C ASP A 186 -33.17 18.43 4.98
N GLY A 187 -33.09 17.25 5.60
CA GLY A 187 -34.17 16.68 6.43
C GLY A 187 -35.35 16.10 5.64
N GLY A 188 -35.18 15.88 4.33
CA GLY A 188 -36.15 15.17 3.48
C GLY A 188 -36.27 13.65 3.79
N PRO A 189 -36.99 12.89 2.95
CA PRO A 189 -37.09 11.45 3.11
C PRO A 189 -35.72 10.76 2.95
N TRP A 190 -35.51 9.67 3.68
CA TRP A 190 -34.34 8.81 3.48
C TRP A 190 -34.33 8.22 2.06
N ARG A 191 -33.19 8.30 1.40
CA ARG A 191 -32.93 7.79 0.06
C ARG A 191 -31.74 6.86 0.04
N GLN A 192 -31.73 5.95 -0.92
CA GLN A 192 -30.65 4.97 -1.14
C GLN A 192 -30.23 4.88 -2.61
N ASP A 193 -31.10 5.32 -3.51
CA ASP A 193 -30.84 5.38 -4.95
C ASP A 193 -29.78 6.43 -5.33
N MET A 194 -29.50 7.38 -4.43
CA MET A 194 -28.46 8.39 -4.56
C MET A 194 -28.05 8.89 -3.18
N LEU A 195 -26.75 8.90 -2.89
CA LEU A 195 -26.15 9.26 -1.59
C LEU A 195 -25.48 10.66 -1.59
N THR A 196 -25.32 11.29 -2.75
CA THR A 196 -24.78 12.65 -2.91
C THR A 196 -25.31 13.35 -4.16
N ILE A 197 -25.32 14.68 -4.20
CA ILE A 197 -25.64 15.50 -5.37
C ILE A 197 -24.33 15.69 -6.15
N PRO A 198 -24.03 14.85 -7.17
CA PRO A 198 -24.78 14.79 -8.42
C PRO A 198 -25.19 13.36 -8.86
N GLY A 199 -25.35 12.41 -7.94
CA GLY A 199 -25.76 11.03 -8.30
C GLY A 199 -24.90 9.89 -7.75
N GLY A 200 -23.96 10.13 -6.83
CA GLY A 200 -23.13 9.05 -6.28
C GLY A 200 -23.98 8.00 -5.57
N ASN A 201 -23.69 6.73 -5.78
CA ASN A 201 -24.44 5.59 -5.22
C ASN A 201 -23.46 4.44 -4.97
N GLY A 202 -23.50 3.90 -3.75
CA GLY A 202 -22.56 2.91 -3.25
C GLY A 202 -22.84 2.58 -1.78
N GLU A 203 -21.78 2.25 -1.03
CA GLU A 203 -21.83 2.12 0.43
C GLU A 203 -21.00 3.21 1.11
N TYR A 204 -21.53 3.80 2.19
CA TYR A 204 -20.72 4.65 3.05
C TYR A 204 -19.58 3.84 3.66
N MET A 205 -18.39 4.42 3.60
CA MET A 205 -17.18 3.87 4.18
C MET A 205 -17.18 4.09 5.70
N VAL A 206 -18.02 3.31 6.37
CA VAL A 206 -18.24 3.30 7.82
C VAL A 206 -18.09 1.85 8.28
N ARG A 207 -17.16 1.63 9.20
CA ARG A 207 -16.82 0.30 9.70
C ARG A 207 -16.95 0.25 11.21
N MET A 208 -17.39 -0.90 11.72
CA MET A 208 -17.36 -1.20 13.14
C MET A 208 -16.27 -2.23 13.42
N TYR A 209 -15.37 -1.92 14.35
CA TYR A 209 -14.38 -2.88 14.84
C TYR A 209 -14.79 -3.40 16.22
N LEU A 210 -14.79 -4.73 16.36
CA LEU A 210 -15.05 -5.46 17.59
C LEU A 210 -13.72 -5.95 18.16
N ILE A 211 -13.33 -5.43 19.32
CA ILE A 211 -12.04 -5.72 19.95
C ILE A 211 -12.28 -6.64 21.14
N CYS A 212 -11.84 -7.89 21.03
CA CYS A 212 -12.03 -8.94 22.03
C CYS A 212 -10.81 -9.14 22.94
N ASN A 213 -9.61 -8.88 22.41
CA ASN A 213 -8.35 -9.08 23.12
C ASN A 213 -7.69 -7.73 23.46
N ASP A 214 -6.77 -7.76 24.42
CA ASP A 214 -5.89 -6.62 24.68
C ASP A 214 -4.97 -6.40 23.46
N THR A 215 -4.97 -5.19 22.92
CA THR A 215 -4.13 -4.80 21.79
C THR A 215 -2.82 -4.16 22.25
N HIS A 216 -2.54 -4.10 23.55
CA HIS A 216 -1.30 -3.57 24.09
C HIS A 216 -0.09 -4.37 23.59
N LEU A 217 0.90 -3.66 23.07
CA LEU A 217 2.16 -4.16 22.56
C LEU A 217 3.30 -3.70 23.45
N LYS A 218 4.23 -4.61 23.71
CA LYS A 218 5.49 -4.32 24.37
C LYS A 218 6.62 -4.98 23.60
N ALA A 219 7.61 -4.18 23.22
CA ALA A 219 8.85 -4.65 22.63
C ALA A 219 10.04 -4.13 23.44
N VAL A 220 11.01 -4.99 23.74
CA VAL A 220 12.21 -4.63 24.48
C VAL A 220 13.45 -5.06 23.71
N TRP A 221 14.33 -4.12 23.43
CA TRP A 221 15.64 -4.36 22.84
C TRP A 221 16.74 -4.15 23.89
N ARG A 222 17.68 -5.10 23.97
CA ARG A 222 18.77 -5.19 24.95
C ARG A 222 20.08 -5.56 24.23
N PRO A 223 20.81 -4.60 23.65
CA PRO A 223 21.91 -4.85 22.71
C PRO A 223 23.10 -5.66 23.24
N ALA A 224 23.18 -5.89 24.55
CA ALA A 224 24.26 -6.66 25.19
C ALA A 224 23.77 -7.92 25.93
N GLN A 225 22.53 -8.36 25.70
CA GLN A 225 21.95 -9.55 26.34
C GLN A 225 21.51 -10.58 25.30
N GLN A 226 21.31 -11.84 25.75
CA GLN A 226 20.68 -12.88 24.94
C GLN A 226 19.41 -13.41 25.65
N PRO A 227 18.25 -13.46 24.97
CA PRO A 227 18.01 -12.91 23.62
C PRO A 227 18.14 -11.38 23.60
N GLU A 228 18.60 -10.83 22.47
CA GLU A 228 18.79 -9.38 22.31
C GLU A 228 17.45 -8.64 22.26
N THR A 229 16.41 -9.29 21.74
CA THR A 229 15.08 -8.70 21.56
C THR A 229 14.01 -9.62 22.16
N ASP A 230 13.07 -9.00 22.87
CA ASP A 230 11.84 -9.59 23.38
C ASP A 230 10.66 -8.79 22.81
N ASP A 231 10.08 -9.29 21.71
CA ASP A 231 9.06 -8.61 20.92
C ASP A 231 8.01 -9.62 20.41
N PRO A 232 7.12 -10.12 21.30
CA PRO A 232 6.12 -11.11 20.95
C PRO A 232 5.07 -10.57 19.95
N GLY A 233 4.92 -9.25 19.86
CA GLY A 233 4.02 -8.58 18.92
C GLY A 233 4.64 -8.30 17.55
N HIS A 234 5.91 -8.64 17.37
CA HIS A 234 6.72 -8.37 16.17
C HIS A 234 6.66 -6.90 15.73
N LEU A 235 6.64 -5.96 16.68
CA LEU A 235 6.58 -4.53 16.42
C LEU A 235 7.84 -4.02 15.70
N LEU A 236 9.02 -4.43 16.15
CA LEU A 236 10.30 -3.91 15.68
C LEU A 236 10.66 -4.53 14.33
N LEU A 237 10.94 -3.66 13.36
CA LEU A 237 11.55 -4.01 12.07
C LEU A 237 13.08 -4.00 12.16
N TYR A 238 13.61 -3.07 12.95
CA TYR A 238 15.04 -2.91 13.18
C TYR A 238 15.29 -2.39 14.59
N ALA A 239 16.36 -2.88 15.23
CA ALA A 239 16.92 -2.29 16.43
C ALA A 239 18.44 -2.48 16.38
N GLY A 240 19.20 -1.40 16.42
CA GLY A 240 20.65 -1.50 16.26
C GLY A 240 21.37 -0.15 16.19
N PHE A 241 22.67 -0.22 15.94
CA PHE A 241 23.53 0.93 15.72
C PHE A 241 23.88 1.01 14.22
N PRO A 242 23.34 1.96 13.45
CA PRO A 242 23.66 2.09 12.03
C PRO A 242 25.17 2.32 11.82
N ALA A 243 25.77 1.51 10.94
CA ALA A 243 27.18 1.61 10.54
C ALA A 243 27.38 2.84 9.61
N PRO A 244 28.58 3.49 9.57
CA PRO A 244 29.84 2.80 9.30
C PRO A 244 30.96 3.00 10.33
N SER A 245 30.75 3.77 11.41
CA SER A 245 31.84 4.08 12.34
C SER A 245 32.05 2.96 13.36
N PRO A 246 33.24 2.31 13.41
CA PRO A 246 33.56 1.39 14.49
C PRO A 246 33.51 2.14 15.83
N CYS A 247 33.15 1.43 16.90
CA CYS A 247 33.25 2.01 18.24
C CYS A 247 34.68 2.49 18.48
N ALA A 248 34.84 3.67 19.09
CA ALA A 248 36.16 4.16 19.45
C ALA A 248 36.86 3.12 20.35
N ALA A 249 38.13 2.84 20.08
CA ALA A 249 38.87 1.81 20.82
C ALA A 249 38.78 2.07 22.35
N GLY A 250 38.40 1.04 23.12
CA GLY A 250 38.25 1.12 24.57
C GLY A 250 36.83 1.42 25.09
N TRP A 251 35.84 1.61 24.22
CA TRP A 251 34.44 1.84 24.61
C TRP A 251 33.56 0.60 24.37
N PRO A 252 32.52 0.36 25.20
CA PRO A 252 31.61 -0.75 25.00
C PRO A 252 30.90 -0.64 23.64
N ALA A 253 30.55 -1.77 23.02
CA ALA A 253 29.87 -1.79 21.73
C ALA A 253 28.54 -1.01 21.72
N THR A 254 27.94 -0.83 22.89
CA THR A 254 26.67 -0.12 23.15
C THR A 254 26.84 1.34 23.57
N ALA A 255 28.05 1.89 23.53
CA ALA A 255 28.29 3.32 23.75
C ALA A 255 27.64 4.14 22.64
N LEU A 256 26.82 5.13 23.02
CA LEU A 256 26.16 6.05 22.11
C LEU A 256 27.09 7.20 21.73
N GLN A 257 27.12 7.56 20.46
CA GLN A 257 27.85 8.72 19.94
C GLN A 257 26.95 9.49 18.98
N LYS A 258 27.19 10.79 18.79
CA LYS A 258 26.43 11.59 17.80
C LYS A 258 26.55 11.03 16.38
N THR A 259 27.70 10.43 16.05
CA THR A 259 27.99 9.75 14.78
C THR A 259 27.56 8.28 14.76
N ARG A 260 27.09 7.74 15.89
CA ARG A 260 26.66 6.36 16.06
C ARG A 260 25.48 6.27 17.05
N PRO A 261 24.33 6.84 16.69
CA PRO A 261 23.13 6.70 17.50
C PRO A 261 22.64 5.25 17.49
N ALA A 262 21.85 4.87 18.47
CA ALA A 262 20.99 3.70 18.33
C ALA A 262 19.71 4.10 17.60
N ARG A 263 19.17 3.17 16.81
CA ARG A 263 18.00 3.36 15.98
C ARG A 263 17.08 2.16 16.12
N LEU A 264 15.80 2.45 16.33
CA LEU A 264 14.72 1.48 16.30
C LEU A 264 13.73 1.90 15.21
N GLU A 265 13.19 0.93 14.47
CA GLU A 265 12.19 1.17 13.43
C GLU A 265 11.00 0.21 13.57
N TRP A 266 9.82 0.69 13.19
CA TRP A 266 8.57 -0.05 13.14
C TRP A 266 7.67 0.53 12.04
N GLU A 267 6.64 -0.23 11.64
CA GLU A 267 5.63 0.28 10.71
C GLU A 267 4.71 1.29 11.42
N ALA A 268 4.70 2.55 10.98
CA ALA A 268 3.86 3.58 11.60
C ALA A 268 2.36 3.21 11.58
N VAL A 269 1.91 2.48 10.55
CA VAL A 269 0.52 2.01 10.39
C VAL A 269 0.15 0.84 11.29
N ALA A 270 1.14 0.15 11.89
CA ALA A 270 0.89 -0.96 12.80
C ALA A 270 0.43 -0.49 14.19
N LEU A 271 0.57 0.80 14.49
CA LEU A 271 0.26 1.42 15.78
C LEU A 271 -1.10 2.14 15.76
N ASP A 272 -1.83 1.97 16.85
CA ASP A 272 -3.11 2.63 17.09
C ASP A 272 -2.91 4.08 17.54
N ARG A 273 -3.34 5.02 16.70
CA ARG A 273 -3.22 6.45 16.95
C ARG A 273 -4.16 6.95 18.04
N ARG A 274 -5.17 6.18 18.44
CA ARG A 274 -6.08 6.55 19.53
C ARG A 274 -5.48 6.32 20.92
N GLN A 275 -4.30 5.69 20.97
CA GLN A 275 -3.58 5.38 22.19
C GLN A 275 -2.22 6.08 22.19
N PRO A 276 -1.64 6.34 23.38
CA PRO A 276 -0.30 6.89 23.45
C PRO A 276 0.76 5.88 22.97
N LEU A 277 1.90 6.38 22.53
CA LEU A 277 3.11 5.58 22.30
C LEU A 277 4.18 6.06 23.26
N THR A 278 4.73 5.16 24.06
CA THR A 278 5.80 5.50 25.01
C THR A 278 7.04 4.69 24.69
N VAL A 279 8.19 5.37 24.68
CA VAL A 279 9.49 4.70 24.68
C VAL A 279 10.23 5.07 25.95
N THR A 280 10.79 4.06 26.61
CA THR A 280 11.64 4.20 27.79
C THR A 280 13.02 3.65 27.51
N VAL A 281 14.05 4.37 27.92
CA VAL A 281 15.46 4.04 27.70
C VAL A 281 16.17 3.90 29.04
N ASP A 282 16.87 2.78 29.21
CA ASP A 282 17.82 2.56 30.29
C ASP A 282 19.25 2.71 29.76
N ALA A 283 20.01 3.64 30.33
CA ALA A 283 21.37 3.96 29.94
C ALA A 283 22.20 4.49 31.12
N SER A 284 23.52 4.33 31.05
CA SER A 284 24.45 4.75 32.11
C SER A 284 24.69 6.28 32.20
N GLY A 285 23.87 7.08 31.51
CA GLY A 285 24.02 8.52 31.38
C GLY A 285 22.85 9.15 30.62
N PRO A 286 22.83 10.49 30.48
CA PRO A 286 21.75 11.17 29.78
C PRO A 286 21.75 10.82 28.31
N VAL A 287 20.57 10.60 27.73
CA VAL A 287 20.36 10.36 26.30
C VAL A 287 19.41 11.41 25.74
N LYS A 288 19.50 11.64 24.44
CA LYS A 288 18.51 12.39 23.69
C LYS A 288 17.69 11.41 22.84
N LEU A 289 16.39 11.65 22.80
CA LEU A 289 15.37 10.81 22.16
C LEU A 289 14.67 11.62 21.09
N SER A 290 14.69 11.15 19.86
CA SER A 290 14.08 11.85 18.72
C SER A 290 13.24 10.87 17.89
N TRP A 291 11.98 11.20 17.63
CA TRP A 291 11.13 10.39 16.76
C TRP A 291 11.63 10.40 15.32
N LEU A 292 11.40 9.29 14.61
CA LEU A 292 11.46 9.25 13.15
C LEU A 292 10.06 9.48 12.59
N ASP A 293 9.89 10.39 11.62
CA ASP A 293 8.61 10.59 10.91
C ASP A 293 8.27 9.38 10.01
N GLU A 294 7.12 9.39 9.34
CA GLU A 294 6.69 8.28 8.48
C GLU A 294 7.63 7.99 7.29
N LYS A 295 8.50 8.95 6.93
CA LYS A 295 9.52 8.86 5.88
C LYS A 295 10.91 8.56 6.44
N SER A 296 10.98 8.20 7.72
CA SER A 296 12.19 7.90 8.47
C SER A 296 13.17 9.07 8.62
N ASN A 297 12.70 10.32 8.49
CA ASN A 297 13.48 11.51 8.84
C ASN A 297 13.39 11.78 10.35
N VAL A 298 14.45 12.35 10.92
CA VAL A 298 14.47 12.73 12.34
C VAL A 298 13.57 13.95 12.56
N ALA A 299 12.61 13.84 13.46
CA ALA A 299 11.79 14.98 13.89
C ALA A 299 12.65 16.02 14.62
N PRO A 300 12.40 17.34 14.43
CA PRO A 300 13.28 18.39 14.95
C PRO A 300 13.32 18.48 16.48
N ASP A 301 12.24 18.10 17.16
CA ASP A 301 12.04 18.32 18.60
C ASP A 301 12.38 17.07 19.43
N GLY A 302 13.67 16.74 19.51
CA GLY A 302 14.16 15.69 20.39
C GLY A 302 14.20 16.11 21.87
N VAL A 303 13.97 15.16 22.78
CA VAL A 303 13.94 15.40 24.24
C VAL A 303 15.15 14.74 24.91
N VAL A 304 15.80 15.44 25.84
CA VAL A 304 16.82 14.83 26.71
C VAL A 304 16.14 14.20 27.91
N GLY A 305 16.29 12.90 28.10
CA GLY A 305 15.64 12.15 29.18
C GLY A 305 15.63 10.65 28.94
N SER A 306 15.13 9.89 29.91
CA SER A 306 15.01 8.43 29.82
C SER A 306 13.67 7.96 29.24
N SER A 307 12.78 8.87 28.83
CA SER A 307 11.51 8.50 28.22
C SER A 307 10.97 9.61 27.31
N ILE A 308 10.22 9.20 26.29
CA ILE A 308 9.47 10.08 25.40
C ILE A 308 8.10 9.45 25.12
N THR A 309 7.04 10.26 25.21
CA THR A 309 5.66 9.83 24.96
C THR A 309 5.07 10.67 23.85
N LEU A 310 4.52 10.01 22.83
CA LEU A 310 3.63 10.62 21.87
C LEU A 310 2.19 10.47 22.37
N PRO A 311 1.46 11.57 22.61
CA PRO A 311 0.08 11.48 23.08
C PRO A 311 -0.84 10.89 22.00
N ALA A 312 -1.96 10.32 22.46
CA ALA A 312 -3.04 9.90 21.56
C ALA A 312 -3.46 11.05 20.63
N ASN A 313 -3.80 10.70 19.39
CA ASN A 313 -4.23 11.60 18.32
C ASN A 313 -3.15 12.59 17.84
N SER A 314 -1.87 12.34 18.14
CA SER A 314 -0.80 13.14 17.56
C SER A 314 -0.84 13.11 16.03
N ALA A 315 -0.51 14.27 15.42
CA ALA A 315 -0.36 14.41 13.99
C ALA A 315 0.87 13.64 13.47
N LEU A 316 1.92 13.53 14.29
CA LEU A 316 3.11 12.76 13.97
C LEU A 316 2.76 11.26 13.91
N ARG A 317 3.18 10.61 12.82
CA ARG A 317 3.09 9.16 12.64
C ARG A 317 4.50 8.58 12.72
N PRO A 318 4.96 8.17 13.91
CA PRO A 318 6.36 7.80 14.06
C PRO A 318 6.63 6.43 13.42
N SER A 319 7.69 6.33 12.63
CA SER A 319 8.21 5.05 12.09
C SER A 319 9.37 4.47 12.91
N GLY A 320 9.74 5.13 14.00
CA GLY A 320 10.88 4.70 14.79
C GLY A 320 11.36 5.75 15.79
N LEU A 321 12.49 5.45 16.42
CA LEU A 321 13.17 6.32 17.39
C LEU A 321 14.69 6.31 17.15
N ILE A 322 15.29 7.48 17.30
CA ILE A 322 16.73 7.67 17.47
C ILE A 322 17.04 7.93 18.93
N VAL A 323 18.02 7.19 19.47
CA VAL A 323 18.62 7.42 20.78
C VAL A 323 20.06 7.84 20.56
N ASP A 324 20.40 9.06 20.96
CA ASP A 324 21.73 9.65 20.77
C ASP A 324 22.32 10.21 22.07
N ALA A 325 23.63 10.48 22.04
CA ALA A 325 24.31 11.16 23.13
C ALA A 325 24.02 12.68 23.07
N PRO A 326 23.66 13.34 24.18
CA PRO A 326 23.47 14.78 24.22
C PRO A 326 24.80 15.54 24.02
N GLU A 327 24.72 16.82 23.65
CA GLU A 327 25.92 17.63 23.40
C GLU A 327 26.73 17.89 24.68
N GLY A 328 28.07 17.81 24.58
CA GLY A 328 28.99 18.28 25.61
C GLY A 328 29.13 17.41 26.87
N GLY A 329 28.67 16.15 26.85
CA GLY A 329 28.72 15.23 28.01
C GLY A 329 29.60 13.99 27.83
N ALA A 330 29.72 13.19 28.90
CA ALA A 330 30.28 11.84 28.84
C ALA A 330 29.36 10.92 28.00
N LEU A 331 29.95 9.99 27.25
CA LEU A 331 29.19 9.12 26.35
C LEU A 331 28.35 8.11 27.16
N PRO A 332 27.01 8.12 27.03
CA PRO A 332 26.15 7.17 27.71
C PRO A 332 26.29 5.78 27.08
N THR A 333 26.20 4.74 27.90
CA THR A 333 26.12 3.35 27.44
C THR A 333 24.67 2.90 27.46
N LEU A 334 24.16 2.41 26.34
CA LEU A 334 22.79 1.92 26.23
C LEU A 334 22.66 0.51 26.84
N HIS A 335 21.66 0.31 27.70
CA HIS A 335 21.34 -0.98 28.31
C HIS A 335 20.08 -1.59 27.71
N SER A 336 19.00 -0.82 27.61
CA SER A 336 17.77 -1.27 26.96
C SER A 336 16.91 -0.14 26.43
N VAL A 337 16.05 -0.46 25.46
CA VAL A 337 14.97 0.39 24.96
C VAL A 337 13.68 -0.41 25.01
N THR A 338 12.65 0.11 25.67
CA THR A 338 11.32 -0.49 25.79
C THR A 338 10.32 0.38 25.04
N VAL A 339 9.61 -0.20 24.08
CA VAL A 339 8.50 0.44 23.36
C VAL A 339 7.19 -0.13 23.89
N GLU A 340 6.30 0.73 24.36
CA GLU A 340 4.95 0.41 24.81
C GLU A 340 3.93 1.16 23.96
N ALA A 341 3.05 0.41 23.30
CA ALA A 341 2.13 0.92 22.30
C ALA A 341 0.87 0.05 22.23
N TRP A 342 -0.03 0.36 21.29
CA TRP A 342 -1.19 -0.47 20.98
C TRP A 342 -1.22 -0.81 19.50
N GLN A 343 -1.61 -2.03 19.19
CA GLN A 343 -1.79 -2.50 17.82
C GLN A 343 -2.98 -1.79 17.18
N SER A 344 -2.76 -1.32 15.94
CA SER A 344 -3.82 -0.79 15.09
C SER A 344 -4.93 -1.83 14.91
N VAL A 345 -6.18 -1.36 14.96
CA VAL A 345 -7.37 -2.18 14.67
C VAL A 345 -7.62 -2.35 13.17
N HIS A 346 -6.90 -1.60 12.34
CA HIS A 346 -7.00 -1.68 10.88
C HIS A 346 -6.06 -2.76 10.35
N PRO A 347 -6.37 -3.34 9.16
CA PRO A 347 -5.49 -4.31 8.53
C PRO A 347 -4.05 -3.78 8.39
N ARG A 348 -3.08 -4.63 8.75
CA ARG A 348 -1.66 -4.33 8.51
C ARG A 348 -1.33 -4.57 7.04
N PRO A 349 -0.41 -3.80 6.44
CA PRO A 349 0.20 -4.19 5.19
C PRO A 349 0.81 -5.59 5.32
N ARG A 350 0.74 -6.37 4.24
CA ARG A 350 1.48 -7.64 4.17
C ARG A 350 2.97 -7.31 4.29
N ARG A 351 3.67 -7.94 5.24
CA ARG A 351 5.13 -7.84 5.34
C ARG A 351 5.75 -8.53 4.13
N ILE A 352 6.83 -7.93 3.63
CA ILE A 352 7.66 -8.53 2.59
C ILE A 352 8.37 -9.74 3.20
N ASP A 353 8.22 -10.90 2.57
CA ASP A 353 9.02 -12.07 2.93
C ASP A 353 10.41 -11.94 2.32
N MET A 354 11.43 -11.87 3.18
CA MET A 354 12.84 -11.76 2.81
C MET A 354 13.62 -13.06 3.05
N CYS A 355 12.96 -14.12 3.51
CA CYS A 355 13.57 -15.43 3.75
C CYS A 355 12.71 -16.54 3.12
N PRO A 356 12.51 -16.48 1.79
CA PRO A 356 11.56 -17.35 1.14
C PRO A 356 12.00 -18.81 1.19
N THR A 357 11.03 -19.70 1.32
CA THR A 357 11.27 -21.14 1.13
C THR A 357 11.21 -21.45 -0.35
N ILE A 358 12.36 -21.54 -1.00
CA ILE A 358 12.46 -21.81 -2.45
C ILE A 358 12.09 -23.28 -2.71
N ALA A 359 11.21 -23.52 -3.68
CA ALA A 359 10.82 -24.87 -4.06
C ALA A 359 11.97 -25.62 -4.76
N ALA A 360 11.95 -26.95 -4.72
CA ALA A 360 12.82 -27.73 -5.59
C ALA A 360 12.38 -27.58 -7.06
N PRO A 361 13.31 -27.57 -8.04
CA PRO A 361 12.95 -27.51 -9.46
C PRO A 361 11.93 -28.59 -9.84
N ALA A 362 10.82 -28.19 -10.48
CA ALA A 362 9.77 -29.11 -10.92
C ALA A 362 10.20 -29.93 -12.15
N GLY A 363 11.14 -29.40 -12.94
CA GLY A 363 11.67 -29.99 -14.15
C GLY A 363 13.16 -30.31 -14.08
N LYS A 364 13.77 -30.52 -15.26
CA LYS A 364 15.18 -30.88 -15.41
C LYS A 364 15.69 -30.46 -16.79
N PRO A 365 17.01 -30.31 -16.96
CA PRO A 365 17.60 -30.02 -18.25
C PRO A 365 17.24 -31.06 -19.31
N ALA A 366 17.00 -30.59 -20.52
CA ALA A 366 16.83 -31.41 -21.70
C ALA A 366 18.19 -31.80 -22.30
N ASP A 367 18.27 -32.95 -22.97
CA ASP A 367 19.45 -33.35 -23.73
C ASP A 367 19.50 -32.63 -25.09
N ARG A 368 19.90 -31.34 -25.07
CA ARG A 368 19.93 -30.47 -26.26
C ARG A 368 21.12 -29.52 -26.20
N LYS A 369 21.80 -29.35 -27.34
CA LYS A 369 22.86 -28.35 -27.51
C LYS A 369 22.30 -26.98 -27.89
N PRO A 370 23.04 -25.89 -27.60
CA PRO A 370 22.70 -24.55 -28.08
C PRO A 370 22.47 -24.52 -29.59
N SER A 371 21.33 -23.97 -30.02
CA SER A 371 20.97 -23.87 -31.43
C SER A 371 20.05 -22.69 -31.71
N CYS A 372 20.17 -22.15 -32.93
CA CYS A 372 19.33 -21.07 -33.46
C CYS A 372 18.70 -21.50 -34.79
N VAL A 373 17.40 -21.30 -34.94
CA VAL A 373 16.66 -21.54 -36.18
C VAL A 373 15.80 -20.32 -36.51
N ILE A 374 16.04 -19.72 -37.68
CA ILE A 374 15.24 -18.61 -38.21
C ILE A 374 14.37 -19.14 -39.35
N ARG A 375 13.03 -19.08 -39.20
CA ARG A 375 12.04 -19.47 -40.22
C ARG A 375 10.75 -18.66 -40.06
N ASP A 376 10.14 -18.29 -41.18
CA ASP A 376 8.78 -17.72 -41.25
C ASP A 376 8.54 -16.53 -40.29
N GLY A 377 9.48 -15.58 -40.23
CA GLY A 377 9.36 -14.39 -39.36
C GLY A 377 9.49 -14.69 -37.86
N ALA A 378 10.03 -15.85 -37.51
CA ALA A 378 10.32 -16.24 -36.13
C ALA A 378 11.74 -16.76 -35.99
N ILE A 379 12.36 -16.48 -34.84
CA ILE A 379 13.67 -16.98 -34.44
C ILE A 379 13.47 -17.85 -33.21
N ARG A 380 14.01 -19.07 -33.23
CA ARG A 380 13.95 -20.01 -32.11
C ARG A 380 15.36 -20.29 -31.63
N LEU A 381 15.60 -20.07 -30.35
CA LEU A 381 16.83 -20.37 -29.63
C LEU A 381 16.52 -21.46 -28.61
N GLN A 382 17.40 -22.43 -28.44
CA GLN A 382 17.25 -23.46 -27.42
C GLN A 382 18.59 -24.03 -26.97
N ASN A 383 18.68 -24.42 -25.70
CA ASN A 383 19.74 -25.25 -25.14
C ASN A 383 19.11 -26.31 -24.20
N ALA A 384 19.90 -26.83 -23.26
CA ALA A 384 19.43 -27.78 -22.25
C ALA A 384 18.39 -27.18 -21.30
N ASP A 385 18.52 -25.90 -20.97
CA ASP A 385 17.80 -25.26 -19.85
C ASP A 385 16.66 -24.35 -20.32
N LEU A 386 16.76 -23.79 -21.52
CA LEU A 386 15.87 -22.75 -22.05
C LEU A 386 15.41 -23.07 -23.46
N ARG A 387 14.19 -22.61 -23.77
CA ARG A 387 13.67 -22.44 -25.13
C ARG A 387 13.14 -21.02 -25.26
N CYS A 388 13.53 -20.32 -26.31
CA CYS A 388 13.20 -18.91 -26.49
C CYS A 388 12.74 -18.68 -27.93
N ARG A 389 11.75 -17.81 -28.11
CA ARG A 389 11.24 -17.44 -29.44
C ARG A 389 11.10 -15.94 -29.58
N PHE A 390 11.70 -15.39 -30.63
CA PHE A 390 11.48 -14.03 -31.08
C PHE A 390 10.58 -14.01 -32.32
N ALA A 391 9.70 -13.00 -32.39
CA ALA A 391 8.97 -12.64 -33.60
C ALA A 391 9.65 -11.43 -34.26
N THR A 392 9.81 -11.48 -35.58
CA THR A 392 10.56 -10.48 -36.37
C THR A 392 9.69 -9.86 -37.45
N ALA A 393 8.45 -9.50 -37.11
CA ALA A 393 7.54 -8.79 -38.03
C ALA A 393 8.01 -7.33 -38.20
N ASP A 394 7.13 -6.34 -38.01
CA ASP A 394 7.52 -4.93 -38.07
C ASP A 394 8.50 -4.53 -36.95
N THR A 395 8.41 -5.18 -35.80
CA THR A 395 9.29 -5.00 -34.64
C THR A 395 9.84 -6.34 -34.17
N LEU A 396 10.92 -6.30 -33.38
CA LEU A 396 11.48 -7.48 -32.74
C LEU A 396 10.83 -7.69 -31.37
N LYS A 397 10.15 -8.82 -31.15
CA LYS A 397 9.51 -9.13 -29.87
C LYS A 397 9.99 -10.46 -29.32
N LEU A 398 10.32 -10.54 -28.04
CA LEU A 398 10.45 -11.81 -27.33
C LEU A 398 9.04 -12.28 -26.97
N VAL A 399 8.60 -13.39 -27.55
CA VAL A 399 7.21 -13.88 -27.43
C VAL A 399 7.08 -15.19 -26.67
N SER A 400 8.20 -15.78 -26.26
CA SER A 400 8.25 -16.98 -25.42
C SER A 400 9.67 -17.14 -24.86
N LEU A 401 9.75 -17.45 -23.57
CA LEU A 401 10.94 -17.87 -22.84
C LEU A 401 10.51 -18.97 -21.87
N TYR A 402 10.75 -20.21 -22.23
CA TYR A 402 10.42 -21.38 -21.44
C TYR A 402 11.66 -21.86 -20.67
N ASN A 403 11.49 -22.13 -19.37
CA ASN A 403 12.53 -22.66 -18.49
C ASN A 403 12.27 -24.14 -18.18
N GLU A 404 13.24 -25.01 -18.47
CA GLU A 404 13.13 -26.46 -18.30
C GLU A 404 13.25 -26.91 -16.83
N TYR A 405 13.86 -26.11 -15.94
CA TYR A 405 13.93 -26.38 -14.51
C TYR A 405 12.62 -26.09 -13.79
N THR A 406 11.94 -24.99 -14.13
CA THR A 406 10.63 -24.69 -13.55
C THR A 406 9.49 -25.37 -14.30
N GLY A 407 9.72 -25.73 -15.57
CA GLY A 407 8.68 -26.31 -16.43
C GLY A 407 7.66 -25.28 -16.91
N THR A 408 8.04 -24.00 -16.94
CA THR A 408 7.12 -22.87 -17.09
C THR A 408 7.45 -22.04 -18.31
N GLU A 409 6.41 -21.54 -19.00
CA GLU A 409 6.51 -20.44 -19.96
C GLU A 409 6.55 -19.12 -19.19
N MET A 410 7.72 -18.47 -19.17
CA MET A 410 7.95 -17.28 -18.35
C MET A 410 7.39 -16.01 -18.97
N VAL A 411 7.20 -15.95 -20.28
CA VAL A 411 6.57 -14.80 -20.93
C VAL A 411 5.05 -14.97 -20.91
N THR A 412 4.39 -14.25 -20.02
CA THR A 412 2.91 -14.22 -19.92
C THR A 412 2.28 -13.14 -20.80
N ASP A 413 2.93 -11.97 -20.87
CA ASP A 413 2.57 -10.87 -21.75
C ASP A 413 3.78 -10.39 -22.58
N PRO A 414 3.87 -10.78 -23.86
CA PRO A 414 4.94 -10.31 -24.75
C PRO A 414 5.02 -8.78 -24.92
N ASP A 415 3.92 -8.04 -24.72
CA ASP A 415 3.92 -6.58 -24.87
C ASP A 415 4.52 -5.85 -23.67
N ALA A 416 4.64 -6.51 -22.51
CA ALA A 416 5.39 -6.01 -21.36
C ALA A 416 6.92 -6.11 -21.55
N ILE A 417 7.38 -6.98 -22.46
CA ILE A 417 8.81 -7.21 -22.71
C ILE A 417 9.36 -6.17 -23.69
N GLY A 418 10.05 -5.17 -23.14
CA GLY A 418 10.69 -4.11 -23.93
C GLY A 418 11.93 -4.53 -24.72
N ILE A 419 12.64 -5.60 -24.32
CA ILE A 419 14.00 -6.00 -24.74
C ILE A 419 15.05 -4.96 -24.31
N PHE A 420 14.84 -3.68 -24.61
CA PHE A 420 15.55 -2.53 -24.08
C PHE A 420 14.62 -1.31 -24.04
N VAL A 421 14.96 -0.31 -23.22
CA VAL A 421 14.27 0.98 -23.18
C VAL A 421 15.30 2.10 -23.34
N VAL A 422 14.94 3.12 -24.12
CA VAL A 422 15.74 4.34 -24.31
C VAL A 422 14.89 5.55 -23.95
N ASP A 423 15.35 6.33 -22.97
CA ASP A 423 14.76 7.60 -22.60
C ASP A 423 15.58 8.75 -23.22
N VAL A 424 14.91 9.62 -23.98
CA VAL A 424 15.51 10.81 -24.62
C VAL A 424 14.72 12.03 -24.21
N GLY A 425 15.29 12.84 -23.30
CA GLY A 425 14.52 13.87 -22.59
C GLY A 425 13.34 13.24 -21.85
N ASP A 426 12.12 13.75 -22.08
CA ASP A 426 10.89 13.23 -21.48
C ASP A 426 10.23 12.10 -22.31
N LYS A 427 10.86 11.67 -23.43
CA LYS A 427 10.30 10.66 -24.32
C LYS A 427 10.92 9.28 -24.04
N ARG A 428 10.09 8.33 -23.63
CA ARG A 428 10.43 6.91 -23.52
C ARG A 428 10.15 6.16 -24.81
N CYS A 429 11.16 5.44 -25.31
CA CYS A 429 11.08 4.59 -26.50
C CYS A 429 11.40 3.13 -26.11
N ILE A 430 10.56 2.19 -26.54
CA ILE A 430 10.65 0.77 -26.20
C ILE A 430 11.15 -0.03 -27.41
N GLY A 431 12.20 -0.82 -27.24
CA GLY A 431 12.85 -1.57 -28.32
C GLY A 431 11.90 -2.49 -29.09
N SER A 432 11.03 -3.20 -28.39
CA SER A 432 10.09 -4.16 -28.99
C SER A 432 8.85 -3.54 -29.66
N ARG A 433 8.63 -2.24 -29.51
CA ARG A 433 7.43 -1.53 -29.99
C ARG A 433 7.74 -0.37 -30.93
N ASP A 434 8.71 0.45 -30.55
CA ASP A 434 8.97 1.74 -31.19
C ASP A 434 10.12 1.64 -32.20
N PHE A 435 11.00 0.63 -32.08
CA PHE A 435 12.06 0.38 -33.05
C PHE A 435 11.59 -0.62 -34.11
N ARG A 436 11.67 -0.20 -35.37
CA ARG A 436 11.41 -1.05 -36.52
C ARG A 436 12.53 -2.08 -36.69
N CYS A 437 12.18 -3.34 -36.83
CA CYS A 437 13.12 -4.40 -37.18
C CYS A 437 13.43 -4.35 -38.68
N LEU A 438 14.68 -4.06 -39.04
CA LEU A 438 15.13 -3.98 -40.43
C LEU A 438 15.57 -5.35 -40.95
N SER A 439 16.29 -6.10 -40.12
CA SER A 439 16.75 -7.45 -40.44
C SER A 439 17.06 -8.22 -39.16
N ALA A 440 17.00 -9.55 -39.25
CA ALA A 440 17.57 -10.44 -38.25
C ALA A 440 18.29 -11.58 -38.96
N THR A 441 19.61 -11.67 -38.77
CA THR A 441 20.48 -12.61 -39.48
C THR A 441 21.12 -13.60 -38.52
N PRO A 442 21.18 -14.91 -38.86
CA PRO A 442 21.82 -15.89 -37.99
C PRO A 442 23.30 -15.59 -37.73
N GLN A 443 23.76 -15.81 -36.50
CA GLN A 443 25.17 -15.74 -36.10
C GLN A 443 25.47 -16.82 -35.05
N GLY A 444 26.16 -17.88 -35.45
CA GLY A 444 26.44 -19.02 -34.56
C GLY A 444 25.15 -19.66 -34.03
N ALA A 445 25.09 -19.93 -32.73
CA ALA A 445 23.86 -20.34 -32.03
C ALA A 445 22.98 -19.13 -31.65
N GLY A 446 22.98 -18.08 -32.46
CA GLY A 446 22.33 -16.80 -32.18
C GLY A 446 21.87 -16.07 -33.43
N PHE A 447 21.54 -14.80 -33.28
CA PHE A 447 21.24 -13.87 -34.37
C PHE A 447 21.68 -12.45 -34.02
N VAL A 448 21.82 -11.62 -35.05
CA VAL A 448 21.99 -10.16 -34.94
C VAL A 448 20.78 -9.50 -35.59
N ALA A 449 20.14 -8.60 -34.87
CA ALA A 449 19.05 -7.77 -35.37
C ALA A 449 19.47 -6.31 -35.50
N GLU A 450 19.12 -5.73 -36.66
CA GLU A 450 19.30 -4.31 -36.94
C GLU A 450 17.95 -3.61 -36.74
N LEU A 451 17.91 -2.65 -35.82
CA LEU A 451 16.70 -1.96 -35.42
C LEU A 451 16.83 -0.45 -35.63
N ARG A 452 15.73 0.22 -35.99
CA ARG A 452 15.70 1.65 -36.29
C ARG A 452 14.57 2.37 -35.55
N LEU A 453 14.93 3.47 -34.89
CA LEU A 453 14.00 4.51 -34.47
C LEU A 453 14.13 5.70 -35.41
N GLU A 454 13.00 6.25 -35.88
CA GLU A 454 13.02 7.39 -36.81
C GLU A 454 13.35 8.71 -36.11
N GLN A 455 12.73 8.97 -34.94
CA GLN A 455 12.93 10.21 -34.19
C GLN A 455 12.95 9.95 -32.66
N PRO A 456 14.09 10.21 -31.99
CA PRO A 456 15.38 10.59 -32.58
C PRO A 456 15.94 9.47 -33.49
N ALA A 457 16.78 9.84 -34.45
CA ALA A 457 17.33 8.88 -35.41
C ALA A 457 18.37 7.98 -34.73
N LEU A 458 17.91 6.87 -34.17
CA LEU A 458 18.76 5.87 -33.51
C LEU A 458 18.82 4.59 -34.34
N ARG A 459 19.99 3.95 -34.30
CA ARG A 459 20.20 2.57 -34.77
C ARG A 459 20.60 1.72 -33.58
N ALA A 460 19.98 0.55 -33.48
CA ALA A 460 20.35 -0.44 -32.49
C ALA A 460 20.77 -1.73 -33.19
N THR A 461 21.96 -2.22 -32.87
CA THR A 461 22.42 -3.55 -33.23
C THR A 461 22.28 -4.42 -31.99
N LEU A 462 21.35 -5.37 -32.03
CA LEU A 462 21.10 -6.31 -30.94
C LEU A 462 21.62 -7.68 -31.33
N SER A 463 22.60 -8.20 -30.58
CA SER A 463 23.07 -9.57 -30.71
C SER A 463 22.42 -10.42 -29.63
N VAL A 464 21.85 -11.57 -30.02
CA VAL A 464 21.26 -12.54 -29.10
C VAL A 464 21.82 -13.92 -29.41
N GLY A 465 22.55 -14.50 -28.46
CA GLY A 465 23.08 -15.86 -28.53
C GLY A 465 22.47 -16.75 -27.47
N ILE A 466 22.35 -18.05 -27.74
CA ILE A 466 22.18 -19.04 -26.69
C ILE A 466 23.47 -19.84 -26.54
N GLU A 467 23.95 -19.92 -25.31
CA GLU A 467 25.14 -20.67 -24.89
C GLU A 467 24.72 -21.84 -23.99
N ASP A 468 25.66 -22.64 -23.50
CA ASP A 468 25.34 -23.72 -22.55
C ASP A 468 24.78 -23.15 -21.23
N GLU A 469 25.25 -21.96 -20.80
CA GLU A 469 24.84 -21.30 -19.55
C GLU A 469 23.51 -20.53 -19.66
N GLY A 470 23.00 -20.27 -20.87
CA GLY A 470 21.73 -19.56 -21.06
C GLY A 470 21.74 -18.56 -22.22
N LEU A 471 20.85 -17.56 -22.13
CA LEU A 471 20.69 -16.51 -23.14
C LEU A 471 21.69 -15.38 -22.89
N ARG A 472 22.45 -15.01 -23.92
CA ARG A 472 23.36 -13.86 -23.92
C ARG A 472 22.83 -12.78 -24.86
N MET A 473 22.79 -11.55 -24.38
CA MET A 473 22.29 -10.42 -25.14
C MET A 473 23.29 -9.26 -25.07
N ASP A 474 23.61 -8.68 -26.22
CA ASP A 474 24.44 -7.48 -26.34
C ASP A 474 23.69 -6.42 -27.14
N LEU A 475 23.76 -5.16 -26.72
CA LEU A 475 23.11 -4.03 -27.38
C LEU A 475 24.13 -2.94 -27.69
N GLU A 476 24.23 -2.57 -28.95
CA GLU A 476 24.93 -1.38 -29.40
C GLU A 476 23.92 -0.34 -29.89
N LEU A 477 23.96 0.87 -29.33
CA LEU A 477 23.14 2.01 -29.76
C LEU A 477 24.02 3.07 -30.42
N ARG A 478 23.63 3.51 -31.62
CA ARG A 478 24.29 4.57 -32.36
C ARG A 478 23.31 5.68 -32.70
N ASN A 479 23.74 6.92 -32.48
CA ASN A 479 23.09 8.08 -33.06
C ASN A 479 23.36 8.08 -34.57
N ALA A 480 22.31 8.07 -35.37
CA ALA A 480 22.38 8.08 -36.83
C ALA A 480 22.20 9.48 -37.42
N ASP A 481 22.03 10.50 -36.57
CA ASP A 481 21.99 11.91 -36.95
C ASP A 481 23.33 12.62 -36.69
N GLU A 482 23.52 13.79 -37.30
CA GLU A 482 24.67 14.67 -37.05
C GLU A 482 24.54 15.42 -35.72
N THR A 483 23.30 15.64 -35.27
CA THR A 483 23.03 16.34 -34.01
C THR A 483 23.24 15.40 -32.82
N PRO A 484 24.10 15.73 -31.84
CA PRO A 484 24.26 14.91 -30.64
C PRO A 484 22.95 14.70 -29.89
N VAL A 485 22.71 13.46 -29.45
CA VAL A 485 21.55 13.07 -28.65
C VAL A 485 22.03 12.55 -27.30
N HIS A 486 21.47 13.09 -26.22
CA HIS A 486 21.64 12.54 -24.88
C HIS A 486 20.50 11.56 -24.59
N PHE A 487 20.83 10.34 -24.18
CA PHE A 487 19.84 9.33 -23.84
C PHE A 487 20.29 8.49 -22.66
N THR A 488 19.32 7.90 -21.97
CA THR A 488 19.53 6.86 -20.93
C THR A 488 18.98 5.55 -21.46
N THR A 489 19.69 4.44 -21.22
CA THR A 489 19.28 3.11 -21.70
C THR A 489 19.14 2.14 -20.54
N ALA A 490 18.09 1.32 -20.56
CA ALA A 490 17.96 0.12 -19.74
C ALA A 490 18.00 -1.12 -20.64
N PHE A 491 18.95 -2.02 -20.38
CA PHE A 491 19.15 -3.25 -21.14
C PHE A 491 19.82 -4.34 -20.28
N PRO A 492 19.35 -5.60 -20.36
CA PRO A 492 18.10 -6.03 -20.99
C PRO A 492 16.87 -5.55 -20.19
N HIS A 493 15.73 -5.41 -20.88
CA HIS A 493 14.45 -5.07 -20.28
C HIS A 493 13.46 -6.24 -20.46
N LEU A 494 13.38 -7.11 -19.46
CA LEU A 494 12.52 -8.31 -19.43
C LEU A 494 11.49 -8.21 -18.29
N ALA A 495 10.57 -7.24 -18.38
CA ALA A 495 9.57 -7.03 -17.34
C ALA A 495 8.42 -8.04 -17.41
N GLY A 496 7.89 -8.45 -16.26
CA GLY A 496 6.71 -9.33 -16.19
C GLY A 496 6.99 -10.80 -16.49
N LEU A 497 8.25 -11.25 -16.38
CA LEU A 497 8.56 -12.68 -16.40
C LEU A 497 7.95 -13.37 -15.17
N VAL A 498 7.51 -14.61 -15.35
CA VAL A 498 6.92 -15.45 -14.30
C VAL A 498 7.63 -16.80 -14.24
N ALA A 499 8.42 -17.07 -13.21
CA ALA A 499 9.25 -18.28 -13.14
C ALA A 499 8.44 -19.53 -12.74
N SER A 500 7.57 -19.40 -11.74
CA SER A 500 6.75 -20.48 -11.18
C SER A 500 5.49 -20.80 -12.00
N GLY A 501 5.01 -19.83 -12.78
CA GLY A 501 3.67 -19.83 -13.40
C GLY A 501 2.61 -19.11 -12.56
N ASP A 502 2.95 -18.72 -11.32
CA ASP A 502 2.16 -17.88 -10.43
C ASP A 502 3.02 -16.73 -9.89
N PRO A 503 2.85 -15.48 -10.35
CA PRO A 503 3.67 -14.35 -9.91
C PRO A 503 3.71 -14.12 -8.40
N ALA A 504 2.71 -14.61 -7.64
CA ALA A 504 2.68 -14.49 -6.18
C ALA A 504 3.67 -15.42 -5.46
N GLU A 505 4.12 -16.48 -6.14
CA GLU A 505 5.09 -17.47 -5.66
C GLU A 505 6.50 -17.20 -6.18
N ASP A 506 6.68 -16.13 -6.96
CA ASP A 506 7.98 -15.72 -7.48
C ASP A 506 8.72 -14.81 -6.48
N TYR A 507 10.03 -15.01 -6.41
CA TYR A 507 10.93 -14.23 -5.55
C TYR A 507 12.00 -13.51 -6.35
N TYR A 508 12.43 -12.39 -5.80
CA TYR A 508 13.34 -11.45 -6.41
C TYR A 508 14.63 -11.33 -5.60
N PHE A 509 15.78 -11.47 -6.24
CA PHE A 509 17.08 -11.41 -5.58
C PHE A 509 17.93 -10.23 -6.04
N TYR A 510 18.37 -9.40 -5.10
CA TYR A 510 19.32 -8.31 -5.36
C TYR A 510 20.66 -8.52 -4.62
N PRO A 511 21.81 -8.61 -5.30
CA PRO A 511 23.09 -9.09 -4.72
C PRO A 511 23.81 -8.09 -3.79
N LEU A 512 23.13 -7.08 -3.25
CA LEU A 512 23.75 -6.09 -2.35
C LEU A 512 23.89 -6.63 -0.93
N GLY A 513 25.05 -6.37 -0.29
CA GLY A 513 25.23 -6.53 1.16
C GLY A 513 25.12 -7.98 1.67
N GLY A 514 25.34 -8.97 0.80
CA GLY A 514 25.15 -10.40 1.11
C GLY A 514 23.96 -11.03 0.41
N GLY A 515 23.11 -10.21 -0.25
CA GLY A 515 21.93 -10.66 -0.98
C GLY A 515 20.63 -10.27 -0.27
N ILE A 516 19.68 -9.72 -1.02
CA ILE A 516 18.34 -9.35 -0.56
C ILE A 516 17.34 -10.18 -1.35
N TYR A 517 16.50 -10.94 -0.68
CA TYR A 517 15.35 -11.62 -1.29
C TYR A 517 14.07 -10.85 -0.96
N ALA A 518 13.11 -10.84 -1.89
CA ALA A 518 11.77 -10.29 -1.66
C ALA A 518 10.73 -11.07 -2.46
N ASP A 519 9.56 -11.30 -1.86
CA ASP A 519 8.35 -11.86 -2.48
C ASP A 519 7.50 -10.80 -3.20
N THR A 520 8.12 -9.67 -3.52
CA THR A 520 7.53 -8.56 -4.26
C THR A 520 8.63 -7.80 -4.99
N PRO A 521 8.34 -7.20 -6.15
CA PRO A 521 9.26 -6.24 -6.76
C PRO A 521 9.57 -5.11 -5.78
N ALA A 522 10.85 -4.82 -5.54
CA ALA A 522 11.29 -3.78 -4.62
C ALA A 522 12.14 -2.71 -5.31
N LEU A 523 11.87 -1.43 -4.99
CA LEU A 523 12.72 -0.32 -5.37
C LEU A 523 13.81 -0.11 -4.31
N ILE A 524 15.06 -0.43 -4.65
CA ILE A 524 16.18 -0.36 -3.72
C ILE A 524 17.01 0.89 -3.99
N ARG A 525 17.13 1.78 -3.01
CA ARG A 525 18.10 2.88 -3.03
C ARG A 525 19.47 2.32 -2.65
N SER A 526 20.38 2.22 -3.62
CA SER A 526 21.75 1.77 -3.36
C SER A 526 22.78 2.71 -3.98
N THR A 527 24.04 2.58 -3.54
CA THR A 527 25.19 3.28 -4.11
C THR A 527 25.53 2.82 -5.53
N TYR A 528 24.92 1.72 -6.00
CA TYR A 528 25.06 1.21 -7.36
C TYR A 528 24.43 2.19 -8.35
N GLY A 529 25.18 2.57 -9.40
CA GLY A 529 24.72 3.55 -10.40
C GLY A 529 24.51 4.98 -9.88
N GLU A 530 25.43 5.47 -9.02
CA GLU A 530 25.46 6.85 -8.53
C GLU A 530 24.18 7.32 -7.81
N TYR A 531 23.52 6.44 -7.05
CA TYR A 531 22.25 6.72 -6.35
C TYR A 531 21.06 7.04 -7.27
N ARG A 532 21.18 6.77 -8.58
CA ARG A 532 20.17 7.09 -9.60
C ARG A 532 19.72 5.89 -10.44
N ALA A 533 20.27 4.70 -10.19
CA ALA A 533 19.81 3.50 -10.89
C ALA A 533 18.41 3.10 -10.40
N LEU A 534 17.41 3.32 -11.26
CA LEU A 534 16.05 2.79 -11.14
C LEU A 534 15.94 1.34 -11.61
N TYR A 535 17.07 0.64 -11.85
CA TYR A 535 17.07 -0.67 -12.50
C TYR A 535 17.61 -1.80 -11.64
N GLN A 536 16.80 -2.86 -11.62
CA GLN A 536 16.94 -4.13 -10.91
C GLN A 536 17.82 -5.09 -11.73
N VAL A 537 18.93 -5.56 -11.15
CA VAL A 537 19.45 -6.89 -11.48
C VAL A 537 18.66 -7.87 -10.60
N MET A 538 17.46 -8.15 -11.07
CA MET A 538 16.47 -9.17 -10.68
C MET A 538 16.83 -10.59 -11.12
N ASP A 539 17.45 -11.43 -10.29
CA ASP A 539 17.25 -12.86 -10.49
C ASP A 539 15.84 -13.24 -9.96
N LEU A 540 15.06 -13.90 -10.82
CA LEU A 540 13.72 -14.39 -10.54
C LEU A 540 13.81 -15.88 -10.20
N TYR A 541 13.30 -16.27 -9.03
CA TYR A 541 13.28 -17.66 -8.57
C TYR A 541 11.86 -18.07 -8.18
N SER A 542 11.63 -19.37 -8.17
CA SER A 542 10.38 -20.02 -7.73
C SER A 542 10.69 -21.27 -6.94
#